data_AF-A0A7C5MKW0-F1
#
_entry.id   AF-A0A7C5MKW0-F1
#
_cell.length_a   1.000
_cell.length_b   1.000
_cell.length_c   1.000
_cell.angle_alpha   90.00
_cell.angle_beta   90.00
_cell.angle_gamma   90.00
#
_symmetry.space_group_name_H-M   'P 1'
#
loop_
_entity.id
_entity.type
_entity.pdbx_description
1 polymer ?
#
loop_
_entity_poly.entity_id
_entity_poly.type
_entity_poly.pdbx_seq_one_letter_code
_entity_poly.pdbx_strand_id
1 'polypeptide(L)'
;MNVTLNPLGIFLAIIFAGSLALLFRWMFRVPPQLPQEVVAVYHSVTALQRILVPVSGRRSTERAVELACRLGLAQKAEIILAYVLEVPFTLSLDTPVPTEEAKGQEALHTARLIVEQHGLPVSTKIVPHRYASAGILHLAKEEQVDAIVMSAGSERPGPAEGLGRTSREVLKRAGCEVIVDKVPVRA
;
A
#
# COMPACT_ATOMS: atom_id res chain seq x y z
N MET A 1 64.42 21.00 30.91
CA MET A 1 63.01 21.35 31.21
C MET A 1 62.38 20.17 31.93
N ASN A 2 62.32 20.21 33.26
CA ASN A 2 61.72 19.14 34.05
C ASN A 2 60.21 19.38 34.08
N VAL A 3 59.46 18.49 33.43
CA VAL A 3 57.99 18.51 33.49
C VAL A 3 57.57 18.03 34.87
N THR A 4 57.14 18.94 35.74
CA THR A 4 56.53 18.59 37.03
C THR A 4 55.11 18.10 36.76
N LEU A 5 54.93 16.78 36.70
CA LEU A 5 53.62 16.14 36.53
C LEU A 5 52.81 16.30 37.82
N ASN A 6 51.79 17.14 37.77
CA ASN A 6 50.91 17.42 38.91
C ASN A 6 49.80 16.34 38.97
N PRO A 7 49.63 15.59 40.09
CA PRO A 7 48.68 14.48 40.17
C PRO A 7 47.24 14.87 39.82
N LEU A 8 46.86 16.12 40.10
CA LEU A 8 45.53 16.65 39.80
C LEU A 8 45.27 16.78 38.29
N GLY A 9 46.30 17.12 37.51
CA GLY A 9 46.20 17.21 36.04
C GLY A 9 46.06 15.84 35.38
N ILE A 10 46.72 14.82 35.94
CA ILE A 10 46.58 13.43 35.48
C ILE A 10 45.14 12.94 35.68
N PHE A 11 44.55 13.24 36.84
CA PHE A 11 43.18 12.84 37.15
C PHE A 11 42.16 13.48 36.18
N LEU A 12 42.32 14.78 35.89
CA LEU A 12 41.44 15.49 34.95
C LEU A 12 41.56 14.93 33.53
N ALA A 13 42.78 14.59 33.09
CA ALA A 13 43.03 14.00 31.78
C ALA A 13 42.39 12.61 31.62
N ILE A 14 42.44 11.78 32.68
CA ILE A 14 41.80 10.45 32.67
C ILE A 14 40.28 10.56 32.57
N ILE A 15 39.67 11.48 33.31
CA ILE A 15 38.20 11.71 33.24
C ILE A 15 37.80 12.18 31.84
N PHE A 16 38.54 13.12 31.27
CA PHE A 16 38.27 13.64 29.93
C PHE A 16 38.41 12.55 28.86
N ALA A 17 39.49 11.76 28.91
CA ALA A 17 39.70 10.64 28.01
C ALA A 17 38.62 9.55 28.16
N GLY A 18 38.20 9.25 29.40
CA GLY A 18 37.13 8.31 29.68
C GLY A 18 35.77 8.78 29.16
N SER A 19 35.45 10.06 29.33
CA SER A 19 34.23 10.68 28.80
C SER A 19 34.21 10.66 27.27
N LEU A 20 35.34 11.03 26.64
CA LEU A 20 35.49 10.99 25.18
C LEU A 20 35.33 9.55 24.66
N ALA A 21 35.93 8.56 25.32
CA ALA A 21 35.80 7.15 24.97
C ALA A 21 34.37 6.64 25.13
N LEU A 22 33.65 7.08 26.16
CA LEU A 22 32.25 6.72 26.38
C LEU A 22 31.35 7.26 25.27
N LEU A 23 31.55 8.53 24.88
CA LEU A 23 30.83 9.18 23.78
C LEU A 23 31.16 8.51 22.44
N PHE A 24 32.43 8.23 22.17
CA PHE A 24 32.84 7.52 20.96
C PHE A 24 32.23 6.13 20.90
N ARG A 25 32.20 5.38 22.01
CA ARG A 25 31.59 4.04 22.05
C ARG A 25 30.08 4.06 21.86
N TRP A 26 29.41 5.11 22.35
CA TRP A 26 27.97 5.32 22.14
C TRP A 26 27.68 5.73 20.68
N MET A 27 28.52 6.58 20.09
CA MET A 27 28.38 7.09 18.72
C MET A 27 28.77 6.04 17.65
N PHE A 28 29.75 5.17 17.92
CA PHE A 28 30.21 4.10 17.02
C PHE A 28 29.46 2.77 17.20
N ARG A 29 28.32 2.75 17.90
CA ARG A 29 27.36 1.65 17.77
C ARG A 29 26.69 1.75 16.40
N VAL A 30 27.41 1.31 15.37
CA VAL A 30 26.87 1.17 14.03
C VAL A 30 25.68 0.20 14.11
N PRO A 31 24.49 0.58 13.61
CA PRO A 31 23.38 -0.37 13.49
C PRO A 31 23.86 -1.57 12.66
N PRO A 32 23.39 -2.80 12.96
CA PRO A 32 23.84 -3.98 12.25
C PRO A 32 23.69 -3.80 10.74
N GLN A 33 24.77 -4.05 9.99
CA GLN A 33 24.76 -4.02 8.53
C GLN A 33 23.85 -5.14 8.05
N LEU A 34 22.67 -4.77 7.54
CA LEU A 34 21.73 -5.73 6.97
C LEU A 34 22.42 -6.42 5.78
N PRO A 35 22.38 -7.76 5.69
CA PRO A 35 22.88 -8.47 4.52
C PRO A 35 22.28 -7.87 3.25
N GLN A 36 23.06 -7.74 2.18
CA GLN A 36 22.59 -7.13 0.92
C GLN A 36 21.33 -7.83 0.36
N GLU A 37 21.18 -9.12 0.64
CA GLU A 37 20.00 -9.92 0.35
C GLU A 37 18.72 -9.37 1.02
N VAL A 38 18.82 -8.89 2.26
CA VAL A 38 17.69 -8.31 3.01
C VAL A 38 17.33 -6.93 2.46
N VAL A 39 18.32 -6.15 2.03
CA VAL A 39 18.12 -4.80 1.46
C VAL A 39 17.40 -4.88 0.10
N ALA A 40 17.79 -5.83 -0.77
CA ALA A 40 17.14 -6.02 -2.07
C ALA A 40 15.66 -6.45 -1.93
N VAL A 41 15.37 -7.38 -1.00
CA VAL A 41 13.98 -7.79 -0.71
C VAL A 41 13.18 -6.61 -0.13
N TYR A 42 13.78 -5.86 0.79
CA TYR A 42 13.14 -4.67 1.35
C TYR A 42 12.77 -3.65 0.25
N HIS A 43 13.69 -3.36 -0.68
CA HIS A 43 13.41 -2.44 -1.79
C HIS A 43 12.37 -2.96 -2.79
N SER A 44 12.29 -4.26 -3.03
CA SER A 44 11.27 -4.83 -3.94
C SER A 44 9.83 -4.65 -3.42
N VAL A 45 9.63 -4.61 -2.10
CA VAL A 45 8.31 -4.45 -1.46
C VAL A 45 8.02 -2.99 -1.07
N THR A 46 9.06 -2.17 -0.87
CA THR A 46 8.95 -0.75 -0.45
C THR A 46 8.99 0.22 -1.63
N ALA A 47 8.67 -0.23 -2.84
CA ALA A 47 8.63 0.59 -4.06
C ALA A 47 7.22 0.69 -4.67
N LEU A 48 6.17 0.57 -3.86
CA LEU A 48 4.80 0.84 -4.31
C LEU A 48 4.56 2.35 -4.33
N GLN A 49 4.79 2.99 -5.47
CA GLN A 49 4.50 4.40 -5.69
C GLN A 49 3.05 4.63 -6.13
N ARG A 50 2.45 3.67 -6.82
CA ARG A 50 1.06 3.71 -7.29
C ARG A 50 0.33 2.42 -6.94
N ILE A 51 -0.74 2.54 -6.17
CA ILE A 51 -1.54 1.41 -5.72
C ILE A 51 -2.96 1.54 -6.28
N LEU A 52 -3.39 0.58 -7.09
CA LEU A 52 -4.76 0.49 -7.59
C LEU A 52 -5.66 -0.24 -6.60
N VAL A 53 -6.79 0.36 -6.27
CA VAL A 53 -7.82 -0.26 -5.42
C VAL A 53 -9.16 -0.26 -6.13
N PRO A 54 -9.64 -1.43 -6.61
CA PRO A 54 -10.99 -1.58 -7.14
C PRO A 54 -12.03 -1.47 -6.03
N VAL A 55 -12.99 -0.56 -6.19
CA VAL A 55 -14.07 -0.30 -5.22
C VAL A 55 -15.42 -0.69 -5.79
N SER A 56 -16.32 -1.17 -4.92
CA SER A 56 -17.68 -1.57 -5.30
C SER A 56 -18.77 -0.99 -4.40
N GLY A 57 -18.42 -0.07 -3.50
CA GLY A 57 -19.35 0.46 -2.48
C GLY A 57 -19.70 -0.56 -1.38
N ARG A 58 -18.90 -1.61 -1.23
CA ARG A 58 -19.05 -2.61 -0.16
C ARG A 58 -17.99 -2.40 0.90
N ARG A 59 -18.32 -2.75 2.15
CA ARG A 59 -17.38 -2.66 3.29
C ARG A 59 -16.09 -3.45 3.07
N SER A 60 -16.16 -4.61 2.41
CA SER A 60 -14.96 -5.36 2.02
C SER A 60 -14.00 -4.57 1.14
N THR A 61 -14.50 -3.79 0.19
CA THR A 61 -13.66 -2.95 -0.67
C THR A 61 -13.13 -1.73 0.06
N GLU A 62 -13.90 -1.12 0.96
CA GLU A 62 -13.44 -0.03 1.84
C GLU A 62 -12.30 -0.48 2.76
N ARG A 63 -12.38 -1.70 3.30
CA ARG A 63 -11.28 -2.29 4.08
C ARG A 63 -10.03 -2.52 3.23
N ALA A 64 -10.19 -2.87 1.95
CA ALA A 64 -9.05 -2.98 1.03
C ALA A 64 -8.41 -1.60 0.76
N VAL A 65 -9.20 -0.51 0.72
CA VAL A 65 -8.68 0.86 0.64
C VAL A 65 -7.86 1.19 1.89
N GLU A 66 -8.39 0.91 3.08
CA GLU A 66 -7.65 1.11 4.34
C GLU A 66 -6.32 0.33 4.36
N LEU A 67 -6.32 -0.92 3.88
CA LEU A 67 -5.11 -1.72 3.75
C LEU A 67 -4.12 -1.07 2.77
N ALA A 68 -4.60 -0.62 1.61
CA ALA A 68 -3.76 0.05 0.61
C ALA A 68 -3.11 1.32 1.17
N CYS A 69 -3.86 2.14 1.92
CA CYS A 69 -3.32 3.30 2.62
C CYS A 69 -2.16 2.89 3.52
N ARG A 70 -2.37 1.89 4.39
CA ARG A 70 -1.34 1.42 5.33
C ARG A 70 -0.07 0.92 4.64
N LEU A 71 -0.20 0.30 3.46
CA LEU A 71 0.94 -0.14 2.64
C LEU A 71 1.65 1.05 1.95
N GLY A 72 0.90 2.05 1.52
CA GLY A 72 1.41 3.24 0.83
C GLY A 72 2.01 4.32 1.73
N LEU A 73 1.68 4.32 3.04
CA LEU A 73 2.04 5.37 4.00
C LEU A 73 3.53 5.71 4.03
N ALA A 74 4.41 4.70 4.11
CA ALA A 74 5.85 4.91 4.23
C ALA A 74 6.45 5.68 3.04
N GLN A 75 5.83 5.54 1.86
CA GLN A 75 6.34 6.00 0.56
C GLN A 75 5.56 7.20 0.04
N LYS A 76 4.47 7.58 0.72
CA LYS A 76 3.44 8.50 0.22
C LYS A 76 2.90 8.10 -1.15
N ALA A 77 2.60 6.81 -1.30
CA ALA A 77 2.08 6.25 -2.54
C ALA A 77 0.78 6.93 -2.98
N GLU A 78 0.59 7.12 -4.27
CA GLU A 78 -0.69 7.52 -4.85
C GLU A 78 -1.65 6.32 -4.82
N ILE A 79 -2.83 6.54 -4.27
CA ILE A 79 -3.92 5.56 -4.27
C ILE A 79 -4.87 5.89 -5.42
N ILE A 80 -4.93 4.99 -6.40
CA ILE A 80 -5.84 5.08 -7.54
C ILE A 80 -7.08 4.25 -7.19
N LEU A 81 -8.21 4.91 -6.95
CA LEU A 81 -9.48 4.27 -6.68
C LEU A 81 -10.25 4.04 -7.98
N ALA A 82 -10.65 2.81 -8.25
CA ALA A 82 -11.31 2.47 -9.51
C ALA A 82 -12.67 1.82 -9.30
N TYR A 83 -13.69 2.38 -9.93
CA TYR A 83 -15.01 1.75 -10.05
C TYR A 83 -15.19 1.23 -11.48
N VAL A 84 -15.34 -0.08 -11.64
CA VAL A 84 -15.62 -0.66 -12.96
C VAL A 84 -17.12 -0.70 -13.18
N LEU A 85 -17.60 0.08 -14.13
CA LEU A 85 -19.00 0.10 -14.53
C LEU A 85 -19.21 -1.05 -15.53
N GLU A 86 -19.90 -2.11 -15.10
CA GLU A 86 -20.15 -3.26 -15.95
C GLU A 86 -21.26 -2.97 -16.98
N VAL A 87 -20.87 -2.82 -18.25
CA VAL A 87 -21.80 -2.52 -19.36
C VAL A 87 -22.26 -3.81 -20.06
N PRO A 88 -23.57 -4.09 -20.12
CA PRO A 88 -24.12 -5.24 -20.83
C PRO A 88 -23.76 -5.28 -22.33
N PHE A 89 -23.78 -6.47 -22.94
CA PHE A 89 -23.59 -6.62 -24.40
C PHE A 89 -24.67 -6.00 -25.27
N THR A 90 -25.83 -5.70 -24.69
CA THR A 90 -26.94 -5.02 -25.37
C THR A 90 -26.72 -3.51 -25.52
N LEU A 91 -25.72 -2.94 -24.83
CA LEU A 91 -25.38 -1.52 -24.88
C LEU A 91 -23.96 -1.34 -25.42
N SER A 92 -23.70 -0.17 -26.02
CA SER A 92 -22.34 0.25 -26.35
C SER A 92 -21.60 0.62 -25.07
N LEU A 93 -20.27 0.42 -25.03
CA LEU A 93 -19.45 0.78 -23.87
C LEU A 93 -19.58 2.26 -23.48
N ASP A 94 -19.80 3.13 -24.47
CA ASP A 94 -19.95 4.57 -24.30
C ASP A 94 -21.40 5.00 -24.04
N THR A 95 -22.35 4.07 -23.89
CA THR A 95 -23.74 4.41 -23.55
C THR A 95 -23.78 4.92 -22.11
N PRO A 96 -24.28 6.15 -21.86
CA PRO A 96 -24.41 6.67 -20.50
C PRO A 96 -25.34 5.77 -19.67
N VAL A 97 -24.93 5.43 -18.45
CA VAL A 97 -25.74 4.65 -17.49
C VAL A 97 -25.84 5.43 -16.18
N PRO A 98 -26.66 6.51 -16.12
CA PRO A 98 -26.60 7.49 -15.04
C PRO A 98 -26.78 6.90 -13.63
N THR A 99 -27.61 5.86 -13.50
CA THR A 99 -27.85 5.20 -12.22
C THR A 99 -26.63 4.44 -11.71
N GLU A 100 -25.89 3.75 -12.58
CA GLU A 100 -24.67 3.02 -12.20
C GLU A 100 -23.50 3.98 -12.01
N GLU A 101 -23.42 5.04 -12.82
CA GLU A 101 -22.45 6.12 -12.64
C GLU A 101 -22.62 6.79 -11.28
N ALA A 102 -23.85 7.12 -10.87
CA ALA A 102 -24.13 7.71 -9.56
C ALA A 102 -23.68 6.80 -8.40
N LYS A 103 -23.95 5.48 -8.48
CA LYS A 103 -23.46 4.51 -7.49
C LYS A 103 -21.94 4.44 -7.46
N GLY A 104 -21.30 4.49 -8.63
CA GLY A 104 -19.85 4.53 -8.75
C GLY A 104 -19.25 5.77 -8.10
N GLN A 105 -19.86 6.94 -8.33
CA GLN A 105 -19.44 8.19 -7.71
C GLN A 105 -19.59 8.15 -6.19
N GLU A 106 -20.70 7.62 -5.66
CA GLU A 106 -20.90 7.47 -4.22
C GLU A 106 -19.85 6.52 -3.60
N ALA A 107 -19.60 5.37 -4.23
CA ALA A 107 -18.59 4.42 -3.78
C ALA A 107 -17.17 5.04 -3.78
N LEU A 108 -16.82 5.76 -4.85
CA LEU A 108 -15.54 6.45 -4.98
C LEU A 108 -15.40 7.60 -3.98
N HIS A 109 -16.48 8.33 -3.71
CA HIS A 109 -16.49 9.40 -2.72
C HIS A 109 -16.17 8.85 -1.33
N THR A 110 -16.86 7.79 -0.89
CA THR A 110 -16.61 7.17 0.43
C THR A 110 -15.17 6.64 0.53
N ALA A 111 -14.68 5.97 -0.51
CA ALA A 111 -13.31 5.47 -0.54
C ALA A 111 -12.26 6.60 -0.54
N ARG A 112 -12.51 7.71 -1.25
CA ARG A 112 -11.63 8.89 -1.28
C ARG A 112 -11.44 9.46 0.13
N LEU A 113 -12.51 9.60 0.89
CA LEU A 113 -12.45 10.13 2.26
C LEU A 113 -11.51 9.30 3.15
N ILE A 114 -11.48 7.97 2.97
CA ILE A 114 -10.54 7.09 3.70
C ILE A 114 -9.10 7.46 3.33
N VAL A 115 -8.78 7.60 2.04
CA VAL A 115 -7.41 7.94 1.61
C VAL A 115 -6.99 9.32 2.11
N GLU A 116 -7.89 10.30 2.06
CA GLU A 116 -7.64 11.66 2.53
C GLU A 116 -7.37 11.71 4.04
N GLN A 117 -8.02 10.86 4.85
CA GLN A 117 -7.74 10.74 6.28
C GLN A 117 -6.30 10.27 6.57
N HIS A 118 -5.69 9.51 5.66
CA HIS A 118 -4.29 9.10 5.75
C HIS A 118 -3.31 10.12 5.15
N GLY A 119 -3.80 11.22 4.57
CA GLY A 119 -2.97 12.26 3.96
C GLY A 119 -2.19 11.81 2.72
N LEU A 120 -2.71 10.81 2.00
CA LEU A 120 -2.11 10.26 0.78
C LEU A 120 -2.68 10.90 -0.49
N PRO A 121 -1.90 11.00 -1.58
CA PRO A 121 -2.43 11.38 -2.89
C PRO A 121 -3.49 10.39 -3.36
N VAL A 122 -4.60 10.89 -3.90
CA VAL A 122 -5.74 10.08 -4.36
C VAL A 122 -6.24 10.52 -5.71
N SER A 123 -6.47 9.56 -6.60
CA SER A 123 -7.16 9.75 -7.87
C SER A 123 -8.32 8.76 -7.98
N THR A 124 -9.38 9.15 -8.68
CA THR A 124 -10.57 8.29 -8.87
C THR A 124 -10.86 8.10 -10.35
N LYS A 125 -11.17 6.86 -10.74
CA LYS A 125 -11.47 6.48 -12.12
C LYS A 125 -12.77 5.68 -12.17
N ILE A 126 -13.68 6.05 -13.06
CA ILE A 126 -14.79 5.20 -13.48
C ILE A 126 -14.40 4.61 -14.83
N VAL A 127 -14.38 3.29 -14.92
CA VAL A 127 -13.95 2.58 -16.14
C VAL A 127 -15.11 1.74 -16.65
N PRO A 128 -15.72 2.08 -17.79
CA PRO A 128 -16.71 1.22 -18.42
C PRO A 128 -16.04 -0.03 -18.99
N HIS A 129 -16.50 -1.21 -18.59
CA HIS A 129 -15.99 -2.47 -19.13
C HIS A 129 -17.05 -3.56 -19.09
N ARG A 130 -16.90 -4.63 -19.86
CA ARG A 130 -17.84 -5.78 -19.82
C ARG A 130 -17.68 -6.69 -18.60
N TYR A 131 -16.54 -6.59 -17.94
CA TYR A 131 -16.14 -7.46 -16.84
C TYR A 131 -15.22 -6.66 -15.92
N ALA A 132 -15.52 -6.67 -14.63
CA ALA A 132 -14.74 -5.98 -13.60
C ALA A 132 -13.25 -6.32 -13.68
N SER A 133 -12.90 -7.61 -13.79
CA SER A 133 -11.51 -8.06 -13.83
C SER A 133 -10.74 -7.48 -15.02
N ALA A 134 -11.37 -7.38 -16.18
CA ALA A 134 -10.72 -6.85 -17.37
C ALA A 134 -10.57 -5.32 -17.32
N GLY A 135 -11.55 -4.61 -16.77
CA GLY A 135 -11.42 -3.16 -16.49
C GLY A 135 -10.30 -2.86 -15.50
N ILE A 136 -10.19 -3.65 -14.42
CA ILE A 136 -9.10 -3.52 -13.43
C ILE A 136 -7.74 -3.76 -14.09
N LEU A 137 -7.58 -4.84 -14.85
CA LEU A 137 -6.32 -5.17 -15.51
C LEU A 137 -5.92 -4.14 -16.58
N HIS A 138 -6.92 -3.60 -17.30
CA HIS A 138 -6.71 -2.53 -18.28
C HIS A 138 -6.16 -1.28 -17.59
N LEU A 139 -6.84 -0.81 -16.54
CA LEU A 139 -6.43 0.38 -15.81
C LEU A 139 -5.08 0.20 -15.12
N ALA A 140 -4.82 -0.98 -14.53
CA ALA A 140 -3.53 -1.30 -13.92
C ALA A 140 -2.37 -1.14 -14.91
N LYS A 141 -2.57 -1.55 -16.16
CA LYS A 141 -1.60 -1.40 -17.23
C LYS A 141 -1.47 0.05 -17.72
N GLU A 142 -2.60 0.74 -17.87
CA GLU A 142 -2.66 2.13 -18.35
C GLU A 142 -1.97 3.10 -17.36
N GLU A 143 -2.27 2.96 -16.08
CA GLU A 143 -1.72 3.81 -15.01
C GLU A 143 -0.35 3.34 -14.51
N GLN A 144 0.14 2.20 -15.03
CA GLN A 144 1.42 1.58 -14.67
C GLN A 144 1.56 1.41 -13.15
N VAL A 145 0.57 0.74 -12.55
CA VAL A 145 0.51 0.58 -11.09
C VAL A 145 1.46 -0.50 -10.61
N ASP A 146 2.06 -0.31 -9.44
CA ASP A 146 3.01 -1.25 -8.85
C ASP A 146 2.29 -2.41 -8.16
N ALA A 147 1.14 -2.11 -7.56
CA ALA A 147 0.29 -3.11 -6.90
C ALA A 147 -1.21 -2.86 -7.11
N ILE A 148 -1.97 -3.95 -7.08
CA ILE A 148 -3.42 -3.97 -6.99
C ILE A 148 -3.80 -4.52 -5.60
N VAL A 149 -4.49 -3.72 -4.79
CA VAL A 149 -5.04 -4.17 -3.51
C VAL A 149 -6.54 -4.36 -3.68
N MET A 150 -7.04 -5.57 -3.41
CA MET A 150 -8.47 -5.87 -3.59
C MET A 150 -9.01 -6.83 -2.54
N SER A 151 -10.31 -6.80 -2.29
CA SER A 151 -10.92 -7.80 -1.43
C SER A 151 -10.98 -9.18 -2.10
N ALA A 152 -10.91 -10.24 -1.29
CA ALA A 152 -11.14 -11.61 -1.74
C ALA A 152 -12.53 -11.79 -2.38
N GLY A 153 -13.53 -10.98 -2.04
CA GLY A 153 -14.81 -10.90 -2.77
C GLY A 153 -15.93 -11.79 -2.24
N SER A 154 -15.72 -12.57 -1.17
CA SER A 154 -16.79 -13.31 -0.48
C SER A 154 -16.87 -12.90 0.99
N GLU A 155 -17.93 -12.15 1.33
CA GLU A 155 -18.28 -11.77 2.71
C GLU A 155 -19.20 -12.82 3.39
N ARG A 156 -19.65 -13.86 2.65
CA ARG A 156 -20.64 -14.82 3.15
C ARG A 156 -19.98 -16.18 3.48
N PRO A 157 -20.15 -16.70 4.70
CA PRO A 157 -19.75 -18.07 5.02
C PRO A 157 -20.58 -19.07 4.18
N GLY A 158 -19.93 -20.06 3.59
CA GLY A 158 -20.61 -21.11 2.79
C GLY A 158 -19.69 -21.81 1.77
N PRO A 159 -20.24 -22.68 0.89
CA PRO A 159 -19.48 -23.41 -0.14
C PRO A 159 -18.78 -22.51 -1.18
N ALA A 160 -19.16 -21.24 -1.24
CA ALA A 160 -18.53 -20.18 -2.03
C ALA A 160 -17.55 -19.32 -1.20
N GLU A 161 -17.10 -19.83 -0.05
CA GLU A 161 -16.03 -19.22 0.73
C GLU A 161 -14.71 -19.28 -0.06
N GLY A 162 -14.06 -18.13 -0.21
CA GLY A 162 -12.80 -18.04 -0.91
C GLY A 162 -12.75 -16.86 -1.87
N LEU A 163 -11.91 -17.03 -2.89
CA LEU A 163 -11.58 -15.99 -3.84
C LEU A 163 -12.68 -15.88 -4.90
N GLY A 164 -13.33 -14.72 -4.96
CA GLY A 164 -14.33 -14.37 -5.96
C GLY A 164 -13.79 -14.43 -7.38
N ARG A 165 -14.69 -14.49 -8.36
CA ARG A 165 -14.32 -14.62 -9.79
C ARG A 165 -13.38 -13.49 -10.23
N THR A 166 -13.69 -12.25 -9.84
CA THR A 166 -12.89 -11.07 -10.20
C THR A 166 -11.47 -11.13 -9.64
N SER A 167 -11.33 -11.42 -8.35
CA SER A 167 -10.02 -11.51 -7.69
C SER A 167 -9.18 -12.67 -8.21
N ARG A 168 -9.81 -13.81 -8.54
CA ARG A 168 -9.14 -14.93 -9.23
C ARG A 168 -8.58 -14.54 -10.59
N GLU A 169 -9.39 -13.87 -11.42
CA GLU A 169 -8.94 -13.47 -12.75
C GLU A 169 -7.87 -12.39 -12.72
N VAL A 170 -7.95 -11.45 -11.77
CA VAL A 170 -6.90 -10.43 -11.57
C VAL A 170 -5.60 -11.10 -11.12
N LEU A 171 -5.65 -11.94 -10.08
CA LEU A 171 -4.47 -12.68 -9.60
C LEU A 171 -3.79 -13.51 -10.69
N LYS A 172 -4.57 -14.10 -11.60
CA LYS A 172 -4.04 -14.93 -12.68
C LYS A 172 -3.36 -14.13 -13.79
N ARG A 173 -3.78 -12.89 -14.03
CA ARG A 173 -3.43 -12.15 -15.26
C ARG A 173 -2.69 -10.84 -15.03
N ALA A 174 -2.68 -10.31 -13.80
CA ALA A 174 -1.99 -9.07 -13.49
C ALA A 174 -0.49 -9.21 -13.76
N GLY A 175 0.10 -8.18 -14.38
CA GLY A 175 1.54 -8.07 -14.59
C GLY A 175 2.27 -7.36 -13.43
N CYS A 176 1.53 -6.93 -12.42
CA CYS A 176 2.01 -6.24 -11.22
C CYS A 176 1.63 -7.05 -9.96
N GLU A 177 2.10 -6.59 -8.80
CA GLU A 177 1.80 -7.25 -7.53
C GLU A 177 0.30 -7.22 -7.24
N VAL A 178 -0.25 -8.30 -6.69
CA VAL A 178 -1.66 -8.36 -6.30
C VAL A 178 -1.77 -8.80 -4.86
N ILE A 179 -2.33 -7.92 -4.03
CA ILE A 179 -2.56 -8.14 -2.60
C ILE A 179 -4.05 -8.34 -2.39
N VAL A 180 -4.41 -9.53 -1.91
CA VAL A 180 -5.81 -9.87 -1.66
C VAL A 180 -6.11 -9.84 -0.17
N ASP A 181 -7.09 -9.02 0.18
CA ASP A 181 -7.58 -8.87 1.53
C ASP A 181 -8.82 -9.75 1.78
N LYS A 182 -8.63 -10.87 2.50
CA LYS A 182 -9.73 -11.70 3.01
C LYS A 182 -10.16 -11.16 4.38
N VAL A 183 -11.40 -10.69 4.46
CA VAL A 183 -12.01 -10.28 5.73
C VAL A 183 -12.26 -11.51 6.60
N PRO A 184 -11.84 -11.54 7.87
CA PRO A 184 -12.17 -12.64 8.77
C PRO A 184 -13.67 -12.69 9.03
N VAL A 185 -14.26 -13.89 8.94
CA VAL A 185 -15.65 -14.13 9.34
C VAL A 185 -15.68 -14.13 10.86
N ARG A 186 -16.25 -13.09 11.49
CA ARG A 186 -16.52 -13.13 12.93
C ARG A 186 -17.72 -14.05 13.16
N ALA A 187 -17.48 -15.17 13.85
CA ALA A 187 -18.51 -16.04 14.39
C ALA A 187 -19.22 -15.39 15.58
#